data_AF-A0A928N1V2-F1
#
_entry.id   AF-A0A928N1V2-F1
#
_cell.length_a   1.000
_cell.length_b   1.000
_cell.length_c   1.000
_cell.angle_alpha   90.00
_cell.angle_beta   90.00
_cell.angle_gamma   90.00
#
_symmetry.space_group_name_H-M   'P 1'
#
loop_
_entity.id
_entity.type
_entity.pdbx_description
1 polymer ?
#
loop_
_entity_poly.entity_id
_entity_poly.type
_entity_poly.pdbx_seq_one_letter_code
_entity_poly.pdbx_strand_id
1 'polypeptide(L)'
;MKKCKKCGWENADSLSVCEKCYGLLDDEKSGETAEKFFAKLERREKIKAIINYSLIVIYFIIVAPLYVITVKEIGSLGVALVLFFFYLLMPIFFYTSIFHPDTLFELSYTHIISNIHDAQPSDWFYTTTTWSAYIFLGIGIFAAIKLYLEVI
;
A
#
# COMPACT_ATOMS: atom_id res chain seq x y z
N MET A 1 -20.55 11.74 20.58
CA MET A 1 -19.74 12.89 20.13
C MET A 1 -18.76 13.26 21.23
N LYS A 2 -17.49 13.50 20.89
CA LYS A 2 -16.43 13.88 21.85
C LYS A 2 -16.28 15.38 21.92
N LYS A 3 -16.42 15.96 23.11
CA LYS A 3 -16.20 17.39 23.32
C LYS A 3 -14.73 17.66 23.63
N CYS A 4 -14.11 18.57 22.87
CA CYS A 4 -12.73 18.94 23.10
C CYS A 4 -12.57 19.67 24.43
N LYS A 5 -11.75 19.13 25.35
CA LYS A 5 -11.46 19.76 26.65
C LYS A 5 -10.73 21.12 26.51
N LYS A 6 -10.08 21.38 25.37
CA LYS A 6 -9.30 22.60 25.10
C LYS A 6 -10.11 23.76 24.50
N CYS A 7 -11.03 23.49 23.57
CA CYS A 7 -11.79 24.54 22.88
C CYS A 7 -13.32 24.38 22.93
N GLY A 8 -13.82 23.31 23.55
CA GLY A 8 -15.25 23.05 23.71
C GLY A 8 -15.98 22.60 22.44
N TRP A 9 -15.28 22.43 21.31
CA TRP A 9 -15.87 21.95 20.05
C TRP A 9 -16.35 20.51 20.17
N GLU A 10 -17.50 20.20 19.58
CA GLU A 10 -18.05 18.85 19.51
C GLU A 10 -17.53 18.16 18.25
N ASN A 11 -16.79 17.08 18.44
CA ASN A 11 -16.16 16.30 17.39
C ASN A 11 -16.87 14.95 17.26
N ALA A 12 -16.74 14.31 16.10
CA ALA A 12 -17.16 12.93 15.92
C ALA A 12 -16.41 11.99 16.90
N ASP A 13 -17.06 10.91 17.34
CA ASP A 13 -16.48 9.98 18.31
C ASP A 13 -15.26 9.22 17.78
N SER A 14 -15.14 9.10 16.46
CA SER A 14 -14.01 8.47 15.76
C SER A 14 -12.73 9.29 15.81
N LEU A 15 -12.81 10.58 16.12
CA LEU A 15 -11.67 11.48 16.07
C LEU A 15 -10.83 11.36 17.35
N SER A 16 -9.52 11.23 17.16
CA SER A 16 -8.50 11.27 18.21
C SER A 16 -8.02 12.71 18.48
N VAL A 17 -8.23 13.61 17.53
CA VAL A 17 -7.80 15.01 17.56
C VAL A 17 -8.98 15.91 17.21
N CYS A 18 -9.05 17.07 17.86
CA CYS A 18 -10.07 18.07 17.60
C CYS A 18 -9.88 18.73 16.23
N GLU A 19 -10.93 18.77 15.42
CA GLU A 19 -10.95 19.42 14.10
C GLU A 19 -10.61 20.91 14.16
N LYS A 20 -11.02 21.58 15.25
CA LYS A 20 -10.91 23.04 15.37
C LYS A 20 -9.57 23.52 15.91
N CYS A 21 -9.02 22.83 16.91
CA CYS A 21 -7.83 23.32 17.63
C CYS A 21 -6.67 22.33 17.66
N TYR A 22 -6.80 21.21 16.93
CA TYR A 22 -5.81 20.14 16.83
C TYR A 22 -5.33 19.59 18.19
N GLY A 23 -6.15 19.75 19.23
CA GLY A 23 -5.90 19.20 20.57
C GLY A 23 -6.40 17.76 20.67
N LEU A 24 -5.72 16.91 21.44
CA LEU A 24 -6.16 15.53 21.66
C LEU A 24 -7.53 15.51 22.35
N LEU A 25 -8.40 14.59 21.91
CA LEU A 25 -9.75 14.43 22.45
C LEU A 25 -9.81 13.41 23.60
N ASP A 26 -8.89 12.45 23.62
CA ASP A 26 -8.82 11.37 24.61
C ASP A 26 -7.75 11.64 25.69
N ASP A 27 -7.82 12.80 26.34
CA ASP A 27 -6.96 13.12 27.49
C ASP A 27 -7.60 12.64 28.80
N GLU A 28 -7.32 11.39 29.19
CA GLU A 28 -7.45 11.00 30.60
C GLU A 28 -6.38 10.02 31.11
N LYS A 29 -5.55 9.40 30.23
CA LYS A 29 -4.49 8.47 30.67
C LYS A 29 -3.11 8.65 30.06
N SER A 30 -2.92 9.49 29.06
CA SER A 30 -1.60 9.73 28.47
C SER A 30 -1.25 11.20 28.61
N GLY A 31 -0.24 11.55 29.42
CA GLY A 31 0.42 12.86 29.37
C GLY A 31 1.21 13.06 28.07
N GLU A 32 0.67 12.61 26.93
CA GLU A 32 1.26 12.64 25.62
C GLU A 32 0.76 13.90 24.90
N THR A 33 1.64 14.87 24.68
CA THR A 33 1.31 16.09 23.94
C THR A 33 0.90 15.75 22.50
N ALA A 34 -0.01 16.51 21.89
CA ALA A 34 -0.39 16.35 20.47
C ALA A 34 0.85 16.26 19.53
N GLU A 35 1.90 17.02 19.83
CA GLU A 35 3.19 16.96 19.12
C GLU A 35 3.85 15.56 19.18
N LYS A 36 3.84 14.90 20.34
CA LYS A 36 4.37 13.53 20.50
C LYS A 36 3.52 12.52 19.72
N PHE A 37 2.20 12.72 19.69
CA PHE A 37 1.28 11.88 18.93
C PHE A 37 1.54 11.96 17.43
N PHE A 38 1.65 13.18 16.87
CA PHE A 38 1.97 13.38 15.46
C PHE A 38 3.38 12.85 15.12
N ALA A 39 4.38 13.08 15.97
CA ALA A 39 5.73 12.53 15.76
C ALA A 39 5.74 10.99 15.74
N LYS A 40 4.88 10.34 16.54
CA LYS A 40 4.73 8.88 16.56
C LYS A 40 4.03 8.36 15.31
N LEU A 41 3.03 9.06 14.80
CA LEU A 41 2.37 8.73 13.54
C LEU A 41 3.36 8.85 12.36
N GLU A 42 4.08 9.96 12.26
CA GLU A 42 5.08 10.17 11.20
C GLU A 42 6.17 9.09 11.21
N ARG A 43 6.65 8.69 12.40
CA ARG A 43 7.60 7.57 12.53
C ARG A 43 7.00 6.25 12.02
N ARG A 44 5.74 5.96 12.34
CA ARG A 44 5.06 4.74 11.87
C ARG A 44 4.91 4.74 10.35
N GLU A 45 4.58 5.87 9.76
CA GLU A 45 4.48 6.03 8.30
C GLU A 45 5.82 5.83 7.61
N LYS A 46 6.91 6.44 8.14
CA LYS A 46 8.27 6.21 7.63
C LYS A 46 8.68 4.74 7.72
N ILE A 47 8.41 4.08 8.84
CA ILE A 47 8.70 2.65 9.00
C ILE A 47 7.91 1.80 8.01
N LYS A 48 6.61 2.07 7.83
CA LYS A 48 5.78 1.38 6.83
C LYS A 48 6.31 1.57 5.41
N ALA A 49 6.70 2.79 5.05
CA ALA A 49 7.29 3.07 3.74
C ALA A 49 8.57 2.27 3.53
N ILE A 50 9.47 2.23 4.52
CA ILE A 50 10.72 1.44 4.47
C ILE A 50 10.41 -0.05 4.28
N ILE A 51 9.45 -0.60 5.01
CA ILE A 51 9.02 -2.01 4.87
C ILE A 51 8.47 -2.26 3.46
N ASN A 52 7.63 -1.37 2.92
CA ASN A 52 7.05 -1.57 1.60
C ASN A 52 8.11 -1.47 0.49
N TYR A 53 9.07 -0.55 0.60
CA TYR A 53 10.20 -0.50 -0.33
C TYR A 53 11.10 -1.75 -0.24
N SER A 54 11.35 -2.25 0.97
CA SER A 54 12.17 -3.46 1.12
C SER A 54 11.51 -4.69 0.53
N LEU A 55 10.16 -4.79 0.56
CA LEU A 55 9.42 -5.87 -0.09
C LEU A 55 9.61 -5.88 -1.62
N ILE A 56 9.67 -4.71 -2.27
CA ILE A 56 9.97 -4.61 -3.70
C ILE A 56 11.38 -5.14 -3.99
N VAL A 57 12.36 -4.76 -3.17
CA VAL A 57 13.75 -5.23 -3.33
C VAL A 57 13.85 -6.74 -3.12
N ILE A 58 13.21 -7.28 -2.09
CA ILE A 58 13.16 -8.73 -1.81
C ILE A 58 12.52 -9.48 -2.98
N TYR A 59 11.43 -8.95 -3.54
CA TYR A 59 10.80 -9.52 -4.73
C TYR A 59 11.81 -9.67 -5.87
N PHE A 60 12.57 -8.62 -6.18
CA PHE A 60 13.58 -8.69 -7.25
C PHE A 60 14.70 -9.69 -6.94
N ILE A 61 15.17 -9.75 -5.69
CA ILE A 61 16.20 -10.72 -5.26
C ILE A 61 15.72 -12.16 -5.48
N ILE A 62 14.44 -12.46 -5.23
CA ILE A 62 13.89 -13.81 -5.38
C ILE A 62 13.56 -14.11 -6.84
N VAL A 63 12.84 -13.21 -7.52
CA VAL A 63 12.27 -13.51 -8.84
C VAL A 63 13.29 -13.37 -9.96
N ALA A 64 14.29 -12.48 -9.84
CA ALA A 64 15.34 -12.32 -10.86
C ALA A 64 16.15 -13.60 -11.15
N PRO A 65 16.72 -14.31 -10.15
CA PRO A 65 17.45 -15.54 -10.41
C PRO A 65 16.54 -16.65 -10.95
N LEU A 66 15.31 -16.77 -10.41
CA LEU A 66 14.33 -17.75 -10.90
C LEU A 66 14.02 -17.50 -12.39
N TYR A 67 13.78 -16.24 -12.76
CA TYR A 67 13.57 -15.83 -14.14
C TYR A 67 14.72 -16.27 -15.05
N VAL A 68 15.97 -15.97 -14.67
CA VAL A 68 17.16 -16.31 -15.49
C VAL A 68 17.26 -17.82 -15.70
N ILE A 69 17.03 -18.62 -14.65
CA ILE A 69 17.11 -20.08 -14.75
C ILE A 69 15.98 -20.63 -15.62
N THR A 70 14.74 -20.22 -15.37
CA THR A 70 13.57 -20.67 -16.13
C THR A 70 13.67 -20.33 -17.62
N VAL A 71 14.16 -19.13 -17.96
CA VAL A 71 14.37 -18.74 -19.36
C VAL A 71 15.44 -19.58 -20.04
N LYS A 72 16.53 -19.90 -19.33
CA LYS A 72 17.63 -20.70 -19.87
C LYS A 72 17.21 -22.12 -20.20
N GLU A 73 16.40 -22.75 -19.34
CA GLU A 73 16.01 -24.16 -19.49
C GLU A 73 14.85 -24.36 -20.46
N ILE A 74 13.82 -23.51 -20.43
CA ILE A 74 12.63 -23.70 -21.30
C ILE A 74 12.97 -23.35 -22.76
N GLY A 75 13.84 -22.36 -23.00
CA GLY A 75 14.19 -21.91 -24.36
C GLY A 75 13.04 -21.33 -25.19
N SER A 76 11.84 -21.21 -24.62
CA SER A 76 10.65 -20.65 -25.29
C SER A 76 10.55 -19.15 -25.05
N LEU A 77 10.66 -18.39 -26.14
CA LEU A 77 10.50 -16.94 -26.14
C LEU A 77 9.16 -16.49 -25.53
N GLY A 78 8.08 -17.26 -25.76
CA GLY A 78 6.76 -16.93 -25.24
C GLY A 78 6.70 -16.99 -23.71
N VAL A 79 7.27 -18.04 -23.11
CA VAL A 79 7.30 -18.20 -21.65
C VAL A 79 8.20 -17.14 -21.02
N ALA A 80 9.34 -16.84 -21.66
CA ALA A 80 10.24 -15.78 -21.21
C ALA A 80 9.55 -14.40 -21.18
N LEU A 81 8.80 -14.06 -22.22
CA LEU A 81 8.05 -12.79 -22.27
C LEU A 81 6.99 -12.71 -21.17
N VAL A 82 6.21 -13.78 -20.97
CA VAL A 82 5.19 -13.81 -19.91
C VAL A 82 5.83 -13.60 -18.53
N LEU A 83 6.91 -14.32 -18.23
CA LEU A 83 7.64 -14.18 -16.97
C LEU A 83 8.26 -12.80 -16.79
N PHE A 84 8.76 -12.20 -17.87
CA PHE A 84 9.29 -10.84 -17.86
C PHE A 84 8.21 -9.81 -17.50
N PHE A 85 7.01 -9.97 -18.03
CA PHE A 85 5.88 -9.13 -17.64
C PHE A 85 5.52 -9.30 -16.17
N PHE A 86 5.48 -10.52 -15.64
CA PHE A 86 5.26 -10.73 -14.20
C PHE A 86 6.35 -10.08 -13.35
N TYR A 87 7.61 -10.24 -13.76
CA TYR A 87 8.79 -9.68 -13.10
C TYR A 87 8.74 -8.15 -12.99
N LEU A 88 8.28 -7.45 -14.02
CA LEU A 88 8.22 -5.98 -14.03
C LEU A 88 6.89 -5.43 -13.50
N LEU A 89 5.75 -6.01 -13.92
CA LEU A 89 4.44 -5.43 -13.64
C LEU A 89 4.02 -5.60 -12.18
N MET A 90 4.40 -6.70 -11.52
CA MET A 90 3.99 -6.93 -10.13
C MET A 90 4.57 -5.90 -9.16
N PRO A 91 5.87 -5.54 -9.21
CA PRO A 91 6.41 -4.43 -8.43
C PRO A 91 5.79 -3.07 -8.75
N ILE A 92 5.49 -2.80 -10.04
CA ILE A 92 4.86 -1.53 -10.45
C ILE A 92 3.45 -1.43 -9.88
N PHE A 93 2.67 -2.49 -9.99
CA PHE A 93 1.33 -2.58 -9.42
C PHE A 93 1.38 -2.44 -7.89
N PHE A 94 2.32 -3.11 -7.23
CA PHE A 94 2.51 -2.99 -5.79
C PHE A 94 2.86 -1.55 -5.38
N TYR A 95 3.81 -0.91 -6.06
CA TYR A 95 4.23 0.46 -5.80
C TYR A 95 3.07 1.45 -5.95
N THR A 96 2.36 1.38 -7.08
CA THR A 96 1.22 2.26 -7.34
C THR A 96 0.09 2.04 -6.34
N SER A 97 -0.21 0.79 -5.99
CA SER A 97 -1.25 0.45 -5.00
C SER A 97 -0.97 0.97 -3.59
N ILE A 98 0.31 1.01 -3.20
CA ILE A 98 0.71 1.42 -1.86
C ILE A 98 0.96 2.93 -1.75
N PHE A 99 1.63 3.51 -2.74
CA PHE A 99 2.11 4.90 -2.67
C PHE A 99 1.25 5.88 -3.48
N HIS A 100 0.52 5.39 -4.48
CA HIS A 100 -0.35 6.20 -5.34
C HIS A 100 -1.76 5.60 -5.53
N PRO A 101 -2.46 5.23 -4.43
CA PRO A 101 -3.81 4.67 -4.52
C PRO A 101 -4.82 5.62 -5.18
N ASP A 102 -4.63 6.94 -5.06
CA ASP A 102 -5.50 7.94 -5.68
C ASP A 102 -5.45 7.85 -7.21
N THR A 103 -4.26 7.68 -7.79
CA THR A 103 -4.10 7.51 -9.24
C THR A 103 -4.79 6.24 -9.73
N LEU A 104 -4.76 5.15 -8.94
CA LEU A 104 -5.48 3.92 -9.26
C LEU A 104 -7.00 4.09 -9.15
N PHE A 105 -7.46 4.85 -8.15
CA PHE A 105 -8.87 5.20 -8.02
C PHE A 105 -9.33 5.99 -9.25
N GLU A 106 -8.61 7.05 -9.62
CA GLU A 106 -8.92 7.84 -10.80
C GLU A 106 -8.98 6.96 -12.05
N LEU A 107 -7.95 6.14 -12.30
CA LEU A 107 -7.90 5.23 -13.45
C LEU A 107 -9.10 4.27 -13.48
N SER A 108 -9.49 3.72 -12.33
CA SER A 108 -10.58 2.74 -12.23
C SER A 108 -11.97 3.34 -12.47
N TYR A 109 -12.16 4.61 -12.10
CA TYR A 109 -13.47 5.26 -12.07
C TYR A 109 -13.61 6.44 -13.05
N THR A 110 -12.58 6.76 -13.85
CA THR A 110 -12.59 7.86 -14.84
C THR A 110 -13.79 7.77 -15.80
N HIS A 111 -14.22 6.56 -16.15
CA HIS A 111 -15.35 6.35 -17.07
C HIS A 111 -16.72 6.36 -16.38
N ILE A 112 -16.76 6.38 -15.05
CA ILE A 112 -17.99 6.22 -14.25
C ILE A 112 -18.35 7.54 -13.57
N ILE A 113 -17.36 8.27 -13.07
CA ILE A 113 -17.55 9.48 -12.28
C ILE A 113 -17.03 10.68 -13.07
N SER A 114 -17.93 11.58 -13.47
CA SER A 114 -17.58 12.75 -14.29
C SER A 114 -16.76 13.81 -13.55
N ASN A 115 -16.81 13.83 -12.21
CA ASN A 115 -16.07 14.73 -11.33
C ASN A 115 -15.07 13.98 -10.45
N ILE A 116 -14.35 13.02 -11.03
CA ILE A 116 -13.45 12.11 -10.29
C ILE A 116 -12.37 12.84 -9.49
N HIS A 117 -11.88 13.98 -9.98
CA HIS A 117 -10.83 14.77 -9.32
C HIS A 117 -11.27 15.40 -7.99
N ASP A 118 -12.58 15.57 -7.78
CA ASP A 118 -13.14 16.08 -6.53
C ASP A 118 -13.58 14.95 -5.59
N ALA A 119 -13.54 13.70 -6.05
CA ALA A 119 -14.00 12.55 -5.29
C ALA A 119 -12.89 12.03 -4.37
N GLN A 120 -13.16 12.05 -3.05
CA GLN A 120 -12.26 11.44 -2.07
C GLN A 120 -12.50 9.92 -2.00
N PRO A 121 -11.47 9.08 -2.20
CA PRO A 121 -11.59 7.65 -1.99
C PRO A 121 -11.95 7.33 -0.54
N SER A 122 -12.71 6.26 -0.33
CA SER A 122 -13.04 5.82 1.02
C SER A 122 -11.87 5.12 1.70
N ASP A 123 -11.82 5.14 3.04
CA ASP A 123 -10.85 4.36 3.83
C ASP A 123 -10.87 2.87 3.47
N TRP A 124 -12.03 2.36 3.07
CA TRP A 124 -12.19 0.99 2.60
C TRP A 124 -11.46 0.75 1.27
N PHE A 125 -11.50 1.72 0.35
CA PHE A 125 -10.74 1.65 -0.89
C PHE A 125 -9.23 1.60 -0.61
N TYR A 126 -8.69 2.48 0.23
CA TYR A 126 -7.26 2.45 0.59
C TYR A 126 -6.84 1.13 1.21
N THR A 127 -7.67 0.61 2.12
CA THR A 127 -7.42 -0.67 2.79
C THR A 127 -7.41 -1.81 1.77
N THR A 128 -8.46 -1.93 0.96
CA THR A 128 -8.60 -3.01 -0.03
C THR A 128 -7.49 -2.98 -1.08
N THR A 129 -7.14 -1.80 -1.60
CA THR A 129 -6.03 -1.62 -2.54
C THR A 129 -4.70 -2.07 -1.92
N THR A 130 -4.45 -1.71 -0.67
CA THR A 130 -3.25 -2.14 0.07
C THR A 130 -3.19 -3.66 0.24
N TRP A 131 -4.29 -4.31 0.66
CA TRP A 131 -4.35 -5.77 0.77
C TRP A 131 -4.16 -6.45 -0.58
N SER A 132 -4.78 -5.92 -1.62
CA SER A 132 -4.63 -6.47 -2.97
C SER A 132 -3.17 -6.43 -3.43
N ALA A 133 -2.43 -5.35 -3.14
CA ALA A 133 -1.02 -5.21 -3.47
C ALA A 133 -0.19 -6.36 -2.88
N TYR A 134 -0.33 -6.63 -1.57
CA TYR A 134 0.41 -7.70 -0.91
C TYR A 134 0.04 -9.09 -1.46
N ILE A 135 -1.24 -9.32 -1.74
CA ILE A 135 -1.72 -10.58 -2.31
C ILE A 135 -1.14 -10.78 -3.71
N PHE A 136 -1.17 -9.76 -4.57
CA PHE A 136 -0.62 -9.82 -5.92
C PHE A 136 0.89 -10.07 -5.91
N LEU A 137 1.64 -9.38 -5.04
CA LEU A 137 3.07 -9.60 -4.90
C LEU A 137 3.37 -11.05 -4.45
N GLY A 138 2.60 -11.57 -3.50
CA GLY A 138 2.71 -12.96 -3.02
C GLY A 138 2.40 -13.99 -4.10
N ILE A 139 1.34 -13.78 -4.88
CA ILE A 139 0.98 -14.62 -6.03
C ILE A 139 2.10 -14.62 -7.08
N GLY A 140 2.68 -13.44 -7.36
CA GLY A 140 3.80 -13.32 -8.30
C GLY A 140 5.02 -14.14 -7.88
N ILE A 141 5.39 -14.10 -6.60
CA ILE A 141 6.49 -14.92 -6.06
C ILE A 141 6.13 -16.40 -6.13
N PHE A 142 4.93 -16.78 -5.69
CA PHE A 142 4.48 -18.17 -5.73
C PHE A 142 4.47 -18.75 -7.14
N ALA A 143 3.98 -17.99 -8.12
CA ALA A 143 3.96 -18.40 -9.52
C ALA A 143 5.39 -18.59 -10.07
N ALA A 144 6.31 -17.67 -9.75
CA ALA A 144 7.71 -17.79 -10.14
C ALA A 144 8.38 -19.05 -9.55
N ILE A 145 8.14 -19.34 -8.26
CA ILE A 145 8.65 -20.55 -7.60
C ILE A 145 8.04 -21.81 -8.22
N LYS A 146 6.73 -21.83 -8.44
CA LYS A 146 6.05 -22.98 -9.03
C LYS A 146 6.59 -23.29 -10.43
N LEU A 147 6.72 -22.27 -11.28
CA LEU A 147 7.28 -22.42 -12.63
C LEU A 147 8.73 -22.89 -12.59
N TYR A 148 9.53 -22.41 -11.65
CA TYR A 148 10.88 -22.90 -11.45
C TYR A 148 10.93 -24.38 -11.06
N LEU A 149 10.05 -24.83 -10.16
CA LEU A 149 9.95 -26.23 -9.74
C LEU A 149 9.44 -27.16 -10.84
N GLU A 150 8.66 -26.66 -11.80
CA GLU A 150 8.22 -27.45 -12.97
C GLU A 150 9.32 -27.62 -14.03
N VAL A 151 10.39 -26.82 -13.94
CA VAL A 151 11.51 -26.83 -14.90
C VAL A 151 12.67 -27.72 -14.48
N ILE A 152 12.84 -27.95 -13.18
CA ILE A 152 13.86 -28.87 -12.61
C ILE A 152 13.30 -30.28 -12.54
#